data_AF-A0A820BF03-F1
#
_entry.id   AF-A0A820BF03-F1
#
_cell.length_a   1.000
_cell.length_b   1.000
_cell.length_c   1.000
_cell.angle_alpha   90.00
_cell.angle_beta   90.00
_cell.angle_gamma   90.00
#
_symmetry.space_group_name_H-M   'P 1'
#
loop_
_entity.id
_entity.type
_entity.pdbx_description
1 polymer ?
#
loop_
_entity_poly.entity_id
_entity_poly.type
_entity_poly.pdbx_seq_one_letter_code
_entity_poly.pdbx_strand_id
1 'polypeptide(L)'
;MISMPYTISIDNTRTIEPKNGDEKYTVYQVTVRGGPIPTFHTMDRRYREFESLHTRLSSNIAVPQLPRKVLLHRRSAKLVEQRRQLLEVYLNDVLKRCQQQTVMPEELGRFLQIPPYDDENQLNQKDRLEQDSYDDEMKNVLEHAPCISISDYYPWNNDNRELIVDSIISGLMCSMYDM
;
A
#
# COMPACT_ATOMS: atom_id res chain seq x y z
N MET A 1 -27.39 -3.69 3.17
CA MET A 1 -26.45 -2.71 2.60
C MET A 1 -25.06 -3.09 3.07
N ILE A 2 -24.21 -3.60 2.19
CA ILE A 2 -22.83 -3.95 2.55
C ILE A 2 -22.03 -2.66 2.48
N SER A 3 -21.93 -1.96 3.61
CA SER A 3 -20.93 -0.90 3.77
C SER A 3 -19.58 -1.60 3.74
N MET A 4 -18.81 -1.43 2.66
CA MET A 4 -17.41 -1.89 2.60
C MET A 4 -16.55 -0.81 3.24
N PRO A 5 -16.06 -1.00 4.48
CA PRO A 5 -15.33 0.06 5.15
C PRO A 5 -13.93 0.17 4.53
N TYR A 6 -13.58 1.37 4.09
CA TYR A 6 -12.17 1.72 3.95
C TYR A 6 -11.47 1.55 5.31
N THR A 7 -10.23 1.12 5.29
CA THR A 7 -9.33 1.08 6.45
C THR A 7 -8.06 1.84 6.12
N ILE A 8 -7.49 2.54 7.12
CA ILE A 8 -6.30 3.37 6.95
C ILE A 8 -5.24 2.93 7.95
N SER A 9 -4.01 2.70 7.48
CA SER A 9 -2.81 2.53 8.30
C SER A 9 -1.74 3.53 7.90
N ILE A 10 -0.85 3.90 8.83
CA ILE A 10 0.33 4.71 8.54
C ILE A 10 1.56 3.92 8.95
N ASP A 11 1.98 2.95 8.16
CA ASP A 11 2.94 1.93 8.60
C ASP A 11 4.39 2.44 8.66
N ASN A 12 4.70 3.54 7.97
CA ASN A 12 6.09 3.99 7.82
C ASN A 12 6.23 5.52 7.80
N THR A 13 7.43 5.99 8.09
CA THR A 13 7.83 7.40 7.95
C THR A 13 9.16 7.50 7.22
N ARG A 14 9.31 8.51 6.36
CA ARG A 14 10.54 8.73 5.58
C ARG A 14 10.97 10.18 5.69
N THR A 15 12.29 10.40 5.69
CA THR A 15 12.84 11.74 5.53
C THR A 15 13.22 11.93 4.07
N ILE A 16 12.65 12.93 3.42
CA ILE A 16 12.93 13.27 2.04
C ILE A 16 13.95 14.41 1.99
N GLU A 17 15.00 14.22 1.20
CA GLU A 17 16.01 15.22 0.89
C GLU A 17 15.72 15.78 -0.50
N PRO A 18 15.13 16.99 -0.60
CA PRO A 18 14.77 17.56 -1.89
C PRO A 18 16.03 17.94 -2.68
N LYS A 19 16.00 17.65 -4.00
CA LYS A 19 17.13 17.92 -4.92
C LYS A 19 17.44 19.41 -5.10
N ASN A 20 16.47 20.29 -4.79
CA ASN A 20 16.56 21.72 -5.05
C ASN A 20 17.27 22.52 -3.94
N GLY A 21 17.90 21.84 -2.97
CA GLY A 21 18.53 22.50 -1.82
C GLY A 21 17.55 22.95 -0.72
N ASP A 22 16.25 22.61 -0.86
CA ASP A 22 15.24 22.86 0.17
C ASP A 22 15.53 22.07 1.46
N GLU A 23 14.92 22.48 2.58
CA GLU A 23 15.08 21.79 3.85
C GLU A 23 14.48 20.37 3.82
N LYS A 24 15.21 19.39 4.38
CA LYS A 24 14.73 18.01 4.56
C LYS A 24 13.40 17.99 5.33
N TYR A 25 12.45 17.17 4.88
CA TYR A 25 11.12 17.05 5.48
C TYR A 25 10.70 15.60 5.68
N THR A 26 9.81 15.37 6.65
CA THR A 26 9.27 14.05 6.96
C THR A 26 7.94 13.83 6.27
N VAL A 27 7.77 12.66 5.65
CA VAL A 27 6.50 12.16 5.11
C VAL A 27 6.04 10.93 5.88
N TYR A 28 4.73 10.76 5.94
CA TYR A 28 4.04 9.62 6.53
C TYR A 28 3.46 8.81 5.38
N GLN A 29 3.80 7.53 5.33
CA GLN A 29 3.33 6.61 4.30
C GLN A 29 1.94 6.12 4.73
N VAL A 30 0.90 6.65 4.10
CA VAL A 30 -0.51 6.33 4.38
C VAL A 30 -0.95 5.24 3.43
N THR A 31 -1.45 4.14 3.98
CA THR A 31 -1.99 3.01 3.22
C THR A 31 -3.51 2.96 3.39
N VAL A 32 -4.20 2.82 2.27
CA VAL A 32 -5.67 2.70 2.23
C VAL A 32 -6.00 1.31 1.72
N ARG A 33 -6.94 0.64 2.40
CA ARG A 33 -7.47 -0.66 1.96
C ARG A 33 -8.99 -0.66 1.95
N GLY A 34 -9.57 -1.36 0.97
CA GLY A 34 -11.01 -1.57 0.86
C GLY A 34 -11.66 -0.74 -0.25
N GLY A 35 -12.95 -0.45 -0.08
CA GLY A 35 -13.80 0.16 -1.09
C GLY A 35 -14.68 -0.84 -1.84
N PRO A 36 -15.48 -0.38 -2.81
CA PRO A 36 -16.38 -1.24 -3.61
C PRO A 36 -15.61 -2.28 -4.44
N ILE A 37 -14.39 -1.91 -4.80
CA ILE A 37 -13.38 -2.77 -5.41
C ILE A 37 -12.26 -2.90 -4.37
N PRO A 38 -11.77 -4.12 -4.07
CA PRO A 38 -10.65 -4.30 -3.17
C PRO A 38 -9.42 -3.57 -3.72
N THR A 39 -9.14 -2.39 -3.17
CA THR A 39 -7.97 -1.60 -3.53
C THR A 39 -7.00 -1.59 -2.38
N PHE A 40 -5.71 -1.66 -2.72
CA PHE A 40 -4.60 -1.47 -1.81
C PHE A 40 -3.65 -0.47 -2.46
N HIS A 41 -3.58 0.73 -1.92
CA HIS A 41 -2.67 1.75 -2.42
C HIS A 41 -2.08 2.56 -1.29
N THR A 42 -0.95 3.18 -1.57
CA THR A 42 -0.14 3.86 -0.58
C THR A 42 0.33 5.20 -1.10
N MET A 43 0.25 6.24 -0.28
CA MET A 43 0.70 7.58 -0.62
C MET A 43 1.50 8.23 0.50
N ASP A 44 2.44 9.09 0.11
CA ASP A 44 3.21 9.89 1.06
C ASP A 44 2.48 11.22 1.33
N ARG A 45 2.33 11.56 2.61
CA ARG A 45 1.75 12.83 3.06
C ARG A 45 2.64 13.51 4.08
N ARG A 46 2.88 14.81 3.93
CA ARG A 46 3.54 15.66 4.92
C ARG A 46 2.53 16.10 5.98
N TYR A 47 2.99 16.31 7.21
CA TYR A 47 2.13 16.79 8.31
C TYR A 47 1.30 18.04 7.95
N ARG A 48 1.86 19.00 7.21
CA ARG A 48 1.12 20.21 6.77
C ARG A 48 -0.06 19.90 5.87
N GLU A 49 -0.04 18.79 5.14
CA GLU A 49 -1.18 18.34 4.32
C GLU A 49 -2.33 17.85 5.21
N PHE A 50 -2.03 17.24 6.36
CA PHE A 50 -3.03 16.89 7.37
C PHE A 50 -3.62 18.14 8.03
N GLU A 51 -2.82 19.19 8.27
CA GLU A 51 -3.34 20.50 8.73
C GLU A 51 -4.34 21.06 7.71
N SER A 52 -3.97 21.09 6.43
CA SER A 52 -4.85 21.57 5.35
C SER A 52 -6.10 20.70 5.18
N LEU A 53 -6.02 19.39 5.39
CA LEU A 53 -7.19 18.50 5.41
C LEU A 53 -8.10 18.83 6.59
N HIS A 54 -7.53 18.98 7.79
CA HIS A 54 -8.29 19.27 9.01
C HIS A 54 -9.08 20.57 8.87
N THR A 55 -8.45 21.65 8.45
CA THR A 55 -9.12 22.94 8.25
C THR A 55 -10.29 22.82 7.27
N ARG A 56 -10.09 22.12 6.14
CA ARG A 56 -11.13 21.93 5.13
C ARG A 56 -12.29 21.05 5.60
N LEU A 57 -12.01 20.00 6.37
CA LEU A 57 -13.07 19.13 6.91
C LEU A 57 -13.80 19.78 8.09
N SER A 58 -13.10 20.58 8.90
CA SER A 58 -13.66 21.20 10.12
C SER A 58 -14.80 22.19 9.84
N SER A 59 -14.90 22.71 8.61
CA SER A 59 -16.04 23.55 8.21
C SER A 59 -17.32 22.74 8.00
N ASN A 60 -17.20 21.46 7.66
CA ASN A 60 -18.32 20.63 7.20
C ASN A 60 -18.70 19.54 8.22
N ILE A 61 -17.77 19.11 9.06
CA ILE A 61 -17.93 17.97 9.98
C ILE A 61 -17.26 18.28 11.32
N ALA A 62 -17.80 17.74 12.42
CA ALA A 62 -17.09 17.73 13.71
C ALA A 62 -15.89 16.78 13.62
N VAL A 63 -14.72 17.33 13.30
CA VAL A 63 -13.45 16.60 13.15
C VAL A 63 -12.77 16.41 14.52
N PRO A 64 -12.12 15.25 14.80
CA PRO A 64 -11.31 15.06 15.99
C PRO A 64 -10.17 16.10 16.08
N GLN A 65 -9.59 16.30 17.27
CA GLN A 65 -8.46 17.22 17.39
C GLN A 65 -7.24 16.68 16.64
N LEU A 66 -6.67 17.49 15.75
CA LEU A 66 -5.41 17.17 15.09
C LEU A 66 -4.27 17.16 16.13
N PRO A 67 -3.34 16.19 16.08
CA PRO A 67 -2.18 16.20 16.97
C PRO A 67 -1.40 17.51 16.85
N ARG A 68 -1.06 18.12 17.98
CA ARG A 68 -0.46 19.46 18.00
C ARG A 68 0.89 19.52 17.29
N LYS A 69 1.13 20.67 16.65
CA LYS A 69 2.42 21.00 16.05
C LYS A 69 3.44 21.29 17.13
N VAL A 70 4.40 20.39 17.31
CA VAL A 70 5.56 20.59 18.17
C VAL A 70 6.73 21.03 17.29
N LEU A 71 7.24 22.25 17.51
CA LEU A 71 8.31 22.85 16.72
C LEU A 71 9.70 22.41 17.20
N LEU A 72 9.86 22.20 18.50
CA LEU A 72 11.10 21.72 19.11
C LEU A 72 11.25 20.20 18.89
N HIS A 73 12.45 19.74 18.55
CA HIS A 73 12.75 18.32 18.31
C HIS A 73 11.80 17.62 17.31
N ARG A 74 11.21 18.37 16.37
CA ARG A 74 10.20 17.87 15.41
C ARG A 74 10.66 16.69 14.55
N ARG A 75 11.97 16.47 14.47
CA ARG A 75 12.65 15.40 13.70
C ARG A 75 13.18 14.27 14.58
N SER A 76 13.03 14.36 15.90
CA SER A 76 13.43 13.26 16.78
C SER A 76 12.59 12.03 16.47
N ALA A 77 13.23 10.86 16.36
CA ALA A 77 12.54 9.61 16.00
C ALA A 77 11.33 9.33 16.91
N LYS A 78 11.49 9.59 18.22
CA LYS A 78 10.41 9.45 19.21
C LYS A 78 9.19 10.32 18.87
N LEU A 79 9.40 11.58 18.52
CA LEU A 79 8.31 12.51 18.22
C LEU A 79 7.66 12.18 16.88
N VAL A 80 8.46 11.79 15.89
CA VAL A 80 7.96 11.35 14.57
C VAL A 80 7.07 10.12 14.73
N GLU A 81 7.50 9.11 15.48
CA GLU A 81 6.72 7.89 15.73
C GLU A 81 5.45 8.17 16.54
N GLN A 82 5.55 8.96 17.61
CA GLN A 82 4.37 9.37 18.36
C GLN A 82 3.36 10.10 17.46
N ARG A 83 3.85 11.00 16.60
CA ARG A 83 3.00 11.73 15.66
C ARG A 83 2.39 10.79 14.61
N ARG A 84 3.13 9.80 14.11
CA ARG A 84 2.63 8.77 13.19
C ARG A 84 1.41 8.06 13.78
N GLN A 85 1.53 7.56 15.01
CA GLN A 85 0.45 6.88 15.72
C GLN A 85 -0.78 7.79 15.90
N LEU A 86 -0.57 9.03 16.35
CA LEU A 86 -1.67 9.98 16.56
C LEU A 86 -2.35 10.39 15.24
N LEU A 87 -1.59 10.52 14.14
CA LEU A 87 -2.15 10.80 12.82
C LEU A 87 -2.97 9.64 12.28
N GLU A 88 -2.54 8.40 12.54
CA GLU A 88 -3.29 7.19 12.17
C GLU A 88 -4.63 7.11 12.91
N VAL A 89 -4.62 7.32 14.23
CA VAL A 89 -5.85 7.39 15.03
C VAL A 89 -6.76 8.51 14.52
N TYR A 90 -6.20 9.70 14.29
CA TYR A 90 -6.95 10.84 13.74
C TYR A 90 -7.62 10.51 12.40
N LEU A 91 -6.90 9.94 11.44
CA LEU A 91 -7.46 9.61 10.13
C LEU A 91 -8.55 8.54 10.23
N ASN A 92 -8.35 7.52 11.07
CA ASN A 92 -9.36 6.49 11.29
C ASN A 92 -10.63 7.07 11.92
N ASP A 93 -10.51 8.00 12.87
CA ASP A 93 -11.67 8.65 13.48
C ASP A 93 -12.40 9.59 12.50
N VAL A 94 -11.65 10.31 11.65
CA VAL A 94 -12.24 11.10 10.55
C VAL A 94 -13.01 10.19 9.59
N LEU A 95 -12.39 9.08 9.19
CA LEU A 95 -12.99 8.12 8.26
C LEU A 95 -14.28 7.53 8.83
N LYS A 96 -14.28 7.09 10.09
CA LYS A 96 -15.48 6.56 10.76
C LYS A 96 -16.63 7.56 10.77
N ARG A 97 -16.35 8.84 11.01
CA ARG A 97 -17.36 9.92 10.98
C ARG A 97 -17.89 10.15 9.57
N CYS A 98 -17.02 10.09 8.56
CA CYS A 98 -17.42 10.24 7.16
C CYS A 98 -18.19 9.01 6.65
N GLN A 99 -17.90 7.80 7.15
CA GLN A 99 -18.64 6.57 6.81
C GLN A 99 -20.08 6.58 7.32
N GLN A 100 -20.39 7.39 8.34
CA GLN A 100 -21.76 7.62 8.78
C GLN A 100 -22.55 8.54 7.83
N GLN A 101 -21.85 9.25 6.93
CA GLN A 101 -22.46 10.08 5.90
C GLN A 101 -22.70 9.25 4.63
N THR A 102 -23.77 9.57 3.90
CA THR A 102 -24.12 8.89 2.63
C THR A 102 -23.03 9.06 1.56
N VAL A 103 -22.26 10.14 1.62
CA VAL A 103 -21.24 10.49 0.63
C VAL A 103 -19.95 10.87 1.36
N MET A 104 -18.82 10.31 0.90
CA MET A 104 -17.49 10.68 1.39
C MET A 104 -17.14 12.12 0.95
N PRO A 105 -16.65 12.99 1.85
CA PRO A 105 -16.20 14.33 1.46
C PRO A 105 -15.09 14.30 0.41
N GLU A 106 -15.19 15.19 -0.59
CA GLU A 106 -14.23 15.27 -1.70
C GLU A 106 -12.80 15.51 -1.18
N GLU A 107 -12.66 16.31 -0.13
CA GLU A 107 -11.36 16.65 0.44
C GLU A 107 -10.67 15.43 1.07
N LEU A 108 -11.45 14.54 1.69
CA LEU A 108 -10.92 13.28 2.22
C LEU A 108 -10.59 12.31 1.08
N GLY A 109 -11.47 12.16 0.10
CA GLY A 109 -11.24 11.32 -1.08
C GLY A 109 -9.97 11.73 -1.82
N ARG A 110 -9.81 13.02 -2.12
CA ARG A 110 -8.62 13.57 -2.76
C ARG A 110 -7.36 13.39 -1.92
N PHE A 111 -7.44 13.58 -0.60
CA PHE A 111 -6.31 13.35 0.29
C PHE A 111 -5.87 11.89 0.31
N LEU A 112 -6.82 10.95 0.27
CA LEU A 112 -6.57 9.51 0.24
C LEU A 112 -6.40 8.94 -1.17
N GLN A 113 -6.48 9.78 -2.22
CA GLN A 113 -6.49 9.38 -3.63
C GLN A 113 -7.55 8.32 -3.94
N ILE A 114 -8.70 8.41 -3.28
CA ILE A 114 -9.87 7.58 -3.56
C ILE A 114 -10.69 8.31 -4.64
N PRO A 115 -10.97 7.66 -5.78
CA PRO A 115 -11.83 8.24 -6.81
C PRO A 115 -13.20 8.60 -6.25
N PRO A 116 -13.83 9.69 -6.72
CA PRO A 116 -15.23 9.96 -6.40
C PRO A 116 -16.08 8.77 -6.85
N TYR A 117 -17.09 8.44 -6.04
CA TYR A 117 -18.01 7.35 -6.38
C TYR A 117 -18.87 7.78 -7.58
N ASP A 118 -18.68 7.10 -8.70
CA ASP A 118 -19.51 7.19 -9.90
C ASP A 118 -19.69 5.77 -10.43
N ASP A 119 -20.91 5.38 -10.79
CA ASP A 119 -21.23 4.03 -11.24
C ASP A 119 -20.40 3.65 -12.49
N GLU A 120 -20.12 4.62 -13.37
CA GLU A 120 -19.26 4.43 -14.55
C GLU A 120 -17.79 4.19 -14.20
N ASN A 121 -17.28 4.85 -13.15
CA ASN A 121 -15.88 4.66 -12.71
C ASN A 121 -15.65 3.26 -12.12
N GLN A 122 -16.68 2.70 -11.46
CA GLN A 122 -16.59 1.36 -10.87
C GLN A 122 -16.58 0.26 -11.94
N LEU A 123 -17.41 0.39 -12.98
CA LEU A 123 -17.43 -0.55 -14.11
C LEU A 123 -16.07 -0.58 -14.80
N ASN A 124 -15.57 0.59 -15.20
CA ASN A 124 -14.26 0.71 -15.84
C ASN A 124 -13.09 0.19 -14.99
N GLN A 125 -13.18 0.28 -13.66
CA GLN A 125 -12.13 -0.21 -12.76
C GLN A 125 -12.23 -1.72 -12.50
N LYS A 126 -13.44 -2.29 -12.49
CA LYS A 126 -13.62 -3.75 -12.47
C LYS A 126 -13.13 -4.40 -13.75
N ASP A 127 -13.51 -3.84 -14.91
CA ASP A 127 -13.09 -4.36 -16.21
C ASP A 127 -11.56 -4.41 -16.34
N ARG A 128 -10.84 -3.37 -15.85
CA ARG A 128 -9.37 -3.36 -15.82
C ARG A 128 -8.77 -4.45 -14.93
N LEU A 129 -9.33 -4.68 -13.74
CA LEU A 129 -8.82 -5.70 -12.81
C LEU A 129 -9.12 -7.12 -13.30
N GLU A 130 -10.27 -7.32 -13.95
CA GLU A 130 -10.60 -8.58 -14.60
C GLU A 130 -9.61 -8.84 -15.76
N GLN A 131 -9.32 -7.84 -16.59
CA GLN A 131 -8.33 -7.94 -17.66
C GLN A 131 -6.93 -8.33 -17.15
N ASP A 132 -6.44 -7.67 -16.09
CA ASP A 132 -5.15 -7.99 -15.47
C ASP A 132 -5.12 -9.42 -14.88
N SER A 133 -6.27 -9.94 -14.42
CA SER A 133 -6.38 -11.32 -13.90
C SER A 133 -6.32 -12.38 -15.01
N TYR A 134 -6.89 -12.10 -16.19
CA TYR A 134 -6.86 -13.03 -17.33
C TYR A 134 -5.48 -13.09 -17.99
N ASP A 135 -4.73 -11.99 -18.00
CA ASP A 135 -3.39 -11.93 -18.58
C ASP A 135 -2.34 -12.70 -17.76
N ASP A 136 -2.52 -12.81 -16.44
CA ASP A 136 -1.64 -13.58 -15.54
C ASP A 136 -1.95 -15.09 -15.59
N GLU A 137 -3.21 -15.46 -15.85
CA GLU A 137 -3.65 -16.84 -15.99
C GLU A 137 -3.29 -17.42 -17.39
N MET A 138 -3.38 -16.63 -18.47
CA MET A 138 -2.95 -17.07 -19.82
C MET A 138 -1.43 -17.20 -19.98
N LYS A 139 -0.62 -16.46 -19.20
CA LYS A 139 0.84 -16.64 -19.21
C LYS A 139 1.32 -17.95 -18.59
N ASN A 140 0.53 -18.56 -17.71
CA ASN A 140 0.88 -19.84 -17.09
C ASN A 140 0.44 -21.08 -17.90
N VAL A 141 -0.39 -20.93 -18.93
CA VAL A 141 -1.00 -22.07 -19.66
C VAL A 141 -0.35 -22.34 -21.02
N LEU A 142 0.54 -21.46 -21.52
CA LEU A 142 1.01 -21.52 -22.92
C LEU A 142 2.53 -21.55 -23.16
N GLU A 143 3.36 -21.87 -22.17
CA GLU A 143 4.80 -22.09 -22.39
C GLU A 143 5.27 -23.50 -22.03
N HIS A 144 4.76 -24.51 -22.75
CA HIS A 144 5.52 -25.75 -22.97
C HIS A 144 6.59 -25.51 -24.05
N ALA A 145 7.63 -24.74 -23.72
CA ALA A 145 8.85 -24.68 -24.50
C ALA A 145 9.95 -25.49 -23.77
N PRO A 146 10.59 -26.48 -24.41
CA PRO A 146 11.70 -27.18 -23.80
C PRO A 146 12.90 -26.23 -23.79
N CYS A 147 13.24 -25.65 -22.65
CA CYS A 147 14.44 -24.83 -22.51
C CYS A 147 15.54 -25.64 -21.81
N ILE A 148 16.39 -26.28 -22.61
CA ILE A 148 17.75 -26.61 -22.17
C ILE A 148 18.64 -25.49 -22.70
N SER A 149 19.05 -24.60 -21.81
CA SER A 149 20.26 -23.80 -21.98
C SER A 149 20.82 -23.49 -20.60
N ILE A 150 21.75 -24.34 -20.17
CA ILE A 150 22.66 -24.02 -19.07
C ILE A 150 23.66 -23.04 -19.66
N SER A 151 23.53 -21.76 -19.32
CA SER A 151 24.56 -20.76 -19.57
C SER A 151 25.18 -20.38 -18.24
N ASP A 152 26.43 -20.79 -18.07
CA ASP A 152 27.25 -20.67 -16.88
C ASP A 152 27.63 -19.21 -16.59
N TYR A 153 27.05 -18.60 -15.56
CA TYR A 153 27.73 -17.57 -14.77
C TYR A 153 27.10 -17.37 -13.39
N TYR A 154 27.61 -18.09 -12.39
CA TYR A 154 27.38 -17.78 -10.98
C TYR A 154 28.56 -16.96 -10.43
N PRO A 155 28.31 -15.83 -9.74
CA PRO A 155 29.20 -15.36 -8.72
C PRO A 155 28.60 -15.61 -7.32
N TRP A 156 29.39 -16.36 -6.54
CA TRP A 156 29.50 -16.36 -5.07
C TRP A 156 28.80 -17.47 -4.25
N ASN A 157 29.63 -18.42 -3.80
CA ASN A 157 29.87 -18.88 -2.42
C ASN A 157 28.68 -18.80 -1.42
N ASN A 158 28.34 -19.82 -0.64
CA ASN A 158 29.23 -20.65 0.17
C ASN A 158 28.47 -21.88 0.72
N ASP A 159 29.16 -23.02 0.79
CA ASP A 159 28.96 -24.18 1.66
C ASP A 159 27.56 -24.77 1.85
N ASN A 160 27.13 -25.67 0.93
CA ASN A 160 26.33 -26.88 1.23
C ASN A 160 25.99 -27.67 -0.06
N ARG A 161 27.02 -28.15 -0.77
CA ARG A 161 26.84 -28.85 -2.05
C ARG A 161 26.39 -30.31 -1.96
N GLU A 162 26.41 -30.92 -0.79
CA GLU A 162 26.07 -32.35 -0.67
C GLU A 162 24.56 -32.60 -0.42
N LEU A 163 23.79 -31.58 0.00
CA LEU A 163 22.36 -31.74 0.31
C LEU A 163 21.43 -31.49 -0.89
N ILE A 164 21.92 -30.77 -1.91
CA ILE A 164 21.11 -30.36 -3.07
C ILE A 164 21.09 -31.47 -4.14
N VAL A 165 22.16 -32.26 -4.24
CA VAL A 165 22.25 -33.31 -5.26
C VAL A 165 21.38 -34.52 -4.90
N ASP A 166 21.32 -34.89 -3.61
CA ASP A 166 20.53 -36.04 -3.15
C ASP A 166 19.01 -35.82 -3.20
N SER A 167 18.56 -34.58 -3.01
CA SER A 167 17.14 -34.22 -3.10
C SER A 167 16.65 -34.19 -4.55
N ILE A 168 17.51 -33.76 -5.49
CA ILE A 168 17.21 -33.77 -6.92
C ILE A 168 17.18 -35.22 -7.46
N ILE A 169 18.13 -36.07 -7.04
CA ILE A 169 18.17 -37.48 -7.47
C ILE A 169 17.01 -38.27 -6.84
N SER A 170 16.69 -38.06 -5.56
CA SER A 170 15.56 -38.73 -4.91
C SER A 170 14.22 -38.34 -5.52
N GLY A 171 14.03 -37.06 -5.89
CA GLY A 171 12.82 -36.58 -6.56
C GLY A 171 12.63 -37.18 -7.97
N LEU A 172 13.72 -37.34 -8.72
CA LEU A 172 13.70 -37.98 -10.04
C LEU A 172 13.37 -39.47 -9.97
N MET A 173 13.88 -40.18 -8.97
CA MET A 173 13.62 -41.61 -8.82
C MET A 173 12.19 -41.90 -8.35
N CYS A 174 11.61 -41.10 -7.43
CA CYS A 174 10.21 -41.28 -7.03
C CYS A 174 9.22 -41.18 -8.20
N SER A 175 9.48 -40.29 -9.16
CA SER A 175 8.62 -40.11 -10.35
C SER A 175 8.63 -41.30 -11.32
N MET A 176 9.73 -42.06 -11.35
CA MET A 176 9.91 -43.15 -12.30
C MET A 176 9.36 -44.51 -11.84
N TYR A 177 9.02 -44.67 -10.55
CA TYR A 177 8.53 -45.94 -9.99
C TYR A 177 7.03 -45.94 -9.65
N ASP A 178 6.31 -44.82 -9.79
CA ASP A 178 4.85 -44.74 -9.64
C ASP A 178 4.13 -44.93 -11.00
N MET A 179 4.40 -46.06 -11.66
CA MET A 179 3.65 -46.54 -12.84
C MET A 179 3.20 -47.98 -12.64
#